data_AF-A0A9W8LSX1-F1
#
_entry.id   AF-A0A9W8LSX1-F1
#
_cell.length_a   1.000
_cell.length_b   1.000
_cell.length_c   1.000
_cell.angle_alpha   90.00
_cell.angle_beta   90.00
_cell.angle_gamma   90.00
#
_symmetry.space_group_name_H-M   'P 1'
#
loop_
_entity.id
_entity.type
_entity.pdbx_description
1 polymer ?
#
loop_
_entity_poly.entity_id
_entity_poly.type
_entity_poly.pdbx_seq_one_letter_code
_entity_poly.pdbx_strand_id
1 'polypeptide(L)'
;MDKHSIFIRSGGLAIKVAVVPEFATQLKELADAFGDSSAVTSHIELYARFLEHCAVHNEIATLIVLEAFCQSYGVPKSDIHVVVQQHALDENAVQLVLRAYYLLWNISDACRCYRNAEHTQLPALFASDSLHLTAMFGGQPGSSNYLTEARWLFNVYRPLLSDYVTHLAAFLESQSRDIRLAPAYKKGLDVLQWLTQAESAPDSEYLVSAPVSMPLIGLVQLMQITVLHKTLGVSPGDLARHFSGKYALFV
;
A
#
# COMPACT_ATOMS: atom_id res chain seq x y z
N MET A 1 -15.25 -6.31 31.74
CA MET A 1 -13.87 -6.80 31.58
C MET A 1 -12.95 -5.61 31.66
N ASP A 2 -12.08 -5.56 32.67
CA ASP A 2 -11.12 -4.46 32.83
C ASP A 2 -10.13 -4.49 31.67
N LYS A 3 -10.21 -3.49 30.79
CA LYS A 3 -9.24 -3.30 29.71
C LYS A 3 -7.92 -2.84 30.33
N HIS A 4 -6.92 -3.72 30.33
CA HIS A 4 -5.55 -3.30 30.61
C HIS A 4 -5.09 -2.36 29.49
N SER A 5 -4.20 -1.43 29.81
CA SER A 5 -3.65 -0.51 28.81
C SER A 5 -2.14 -0.44 28.96
N ILE A 6 -1.45 -0.52 27.83
CA ILE A 6 0.00 -0.44 27.76
C ILE A 6 0.36 0.87 27.07
N PHE A 7 1.33 1.57 27.64
CA PHE A 7 1.88 2.80 27.08
C PHE A 7 3.14 2.47 26.30
N ILE A 8 3.14 2.78 25.01
CA ILE A 8 4.32 2.69 24.14
C ILE A 8 4.92 4.08 24.07
N ARG A 9 6.22 4.20 24.32
CA ARG A 9 6.92 5.49 24.38
C ARG A 9 8.12 5.50 23.45
N SER A 10 8.30 6.59 22.72
CA SER A 10 9.50 6.87 21.91
C SER A 10 9.51 8.35 21.55
N GLY A 11 10.69 8.96 21.48
CA GLY A 11 10.87 10.36 21.06
C GLY A 11 10.13 11.36 21.95
N GLY A 12 9.91 11.04 23.23
CA GLY A 12 9.12 11.87 24.15
C GLY A 12 7.61 11.80 23.93
N LEU A 13 7.13 11.02 22.96
CA LEU A 13 5.72 10.76 22.70
C LEU A 13 5.26 9.48 23.41
N ALA A 14 3.95 9.38 23.67
CA ALA A 14 3.35 8.19 24.27
C ALA A 14 2.00 7.89 23.63
N ILE A 15 1.82 6.66 23.16
CA ILE A 15 0.52 6.14 22.70
C ILE A 15 0.00 5.10 23.69
N LYS A 16 -1.33 4.97 23.77
CA LYS A 16 -2.01 4.05 24.68
C LYS A 16 -2.69 2.95 23.86
N VAL A 17 -2.29 1.70 24.08
CA VAL A 17 -2.89 0.53 23.44
C VAL A 17 -3.71 -0.23 24.48
N ALA A 18 -5.02 -0.35 24.26
CA ALA A 18 -5.88 -1.18 25.08
C ALA A 18 -5.67 -2.65 24.71
N VAL A 19 -5.50 -3.51 25.72
CA VAL A 19 -5.16 -4.93 25.53
C VAL A 19 -5.99 -5.78 26.48
N VAL A 20 -6.39 -6.97 26.02
CA VAL A 20 -6.98 -7.98 26.90
C VAL A 20 -5.90 -8.57 27.82
N PRO A 21 -6.21 -8.92 29.07
CA PRO A 21 -5.20 -9.36 30.04
C PRO A 21 -4.30 -10.51 29.54
N GLU A 22 -4.84 -11.42 28.73
CA GLU A 22 -4.13 -12.55 28.15
C GLU A 22 -2.92 -12.14 27.29
N PHE A 23 -3.02 -11.04 26.55
CA PHE A 23 -1.94 -10.56 25.68
C PHE A 23 -1.13 -9.40 26.29
N ALA A 24 -1.42 -9.01 27.53
CA ALA A 24 -0.80 -7.86 28.16
C ALA A 24 0.71 -8.06 28.39
N THR A 25 1.13 -9.23 28.88
CA THR A 25 2.55 -9.54 29.13
C THR A 25 3.34 -9.50 27.82
N GLN A 26 2.83 -10.16 26.78
CA GLN A 26 3.51 -10.23 25.49
C GLN A 26 3.64 -8.86 24.82
N LEU A 27 2.57 -8.07 24.81
CA LEU A 27 2.61 -6.72 24.24
C LEU A 27 3.53 -5.80 25.06
N LYS A 28 3.64 -6.02 26.37
CA LYS A 28 4.55 -5.30 27.24
C LYS A 28 6.01 -5.62 26.94
N GLU A 29 6.35 -6.88 26.73
CA GLU A 29 7.70 -7.29 26.32
C GLU A 29 8.11 -6.65 24.98
N LEU A 30 7.19 -6.63 23.99
CA LEU A 30 7.43 -5.94 22.71
C LEU A 30 7.57 -4.42 22.90
N ALA A 31 6.78 -3.83 23.79
CA ALA A 31 6.89 -2.40 24.11
C ALA A 31 8.22 -2.05 24.78
N ASP A 32 8.74 -2.93 25.64
CA ASP A 32 10.00 -2.75 26.34
C ASP A 32 11.21 -3.01 25.42
N ALA A 33 11.05 -3.91 24.44
CA ALA A 33 12.02 -4.13 23.36
C ALA A 33 11.97 -3.04 22.26
N PHE A 34 10.91 -2.24 22.22
CA PHE A 34 10.78 -1.14 21.29
C PHE A 34 11.73 0.00 21.69
N GLY A 35 12.84 0.09 20.96
CA GLY A 35 13.89 1.07 21.22
C GLY A 35 13.39 2.51 21.09
N ASP A 36 13.97 3.41 21.89
CA ASP A 36 13.69 4.84 21.81
C ASP A 36 14.37 5.45 20.56
N SER A 37 13.58 6.11 19.73
CA SER A 37 14.06 6.80 18.53
C SER A 37 13.61 8.26 18.55
N SER A 38 14.58 9.17 18.54
CA SER A 38 14.35 10.62 18.37
C SER A 38 13.80 10.98 16.98
N ALA A 39 13.77 10.03 16.05
CA ALA A 39 13.23 10.22 14.70
C ALA A 39 11.70 10.08 14.62
N VAL A 40 11.02 9.81 15.74
CA VAL A 40 9.54 9.79 15.79
C VAL A 40 9.05 11.20 16.04
N THR A 41 8.34 11.78 15.07
CA THR A 41 7.90 13.19 15.17
C THR A 41 6.41 13.34 15.50
N SER A 42 5.62 12.28 15.36
CA SER A 42 4.17 12.30 15.60
C SER A 42 3.64 11.00 16.22
N HIS A 43 2.47 11.07 16.86
CA HIS A 43 1.82 9.90 17.44
C HIS A 43 1.41 8.86 16.37
N ILE A 44 1.11 9.30 15.14
CA ILE A 44 0.72 8.41 14.04
C ILE A 44 1.92 7.63 13.52
N GLU A 45 3.09 8.25 13.44
CA GLU A 45 4.36 7.56 13.17
C GLU A 45 4.71 6.57 14.29
N LEU A 46 4.48 6.94 15.55
CA LEU A 46 4.75 6.05 16.68
C LEU A 46 3.95 4.74 16.57
N TYR A 47 2.65 4.86 16.25
CA TYR A 47 1.83 3.68 15.96
C TYR A 47 2.39 2.87 14.78
N ALA A 48 2.73 3.53 13.67
CA ALA A 48 3.19 2.85 12.46
C ALA A 48 4.52 2.09 12.68
N ARG A 49 5.48 2.70 13.37
CA ARG A 49 6.74 2.02 13.71
C ARG A 49 6.53 0.86 14.67
N PHE A 50 5.66 1.03 15.65
CA PHE A 50 5.38 -0.04 16.60
C PHE A 50 4.62 -1.19 15.92
N LEU A 51 3.72 -0.90 14.98
CA LEU A 51 3.09 -1.90 14.11
C LEU A 51 4.12 -2.71 13.33
N GLU A 52 5.06 -2.05 12.65
CA GLU A 52 6.14 -2.75 11.94
C GLU A 52 7.00 -3.60 12.89
N HIS A 53 7.31 -3.09 14.08
CA HIS A 53 8.04 -3.85 15.10
C HIS A 53 7.27 -5.09 15.56
N CYS A 54 5.98 -4.97 15.85
CA CYS A 54 5.13 -6.10 16.24
C CYS A 54 5.02 -7.11 15.10
N ALA A 55 4.90 -6.68 13.84
CA ALA A 55 4.71 -7.57 12.70
C ALA A 55 5.87 -8.56 12.48
N VAL A 56 7.08 -8.19 12.89
CA VAL A 56 8.25 -9.08 12.83
C VAL A 56 8.21 -10.19 13.89
N HIS A 57 7.55 -9.95 15.03
CA HIS A 57 7.67 -10.81 16.21
C HIS A 57 6.37 -11.53 16.58
N ASN A 58 5.21 -10.90 16.36
CA ASN A 58 3.92 -11.45 16.75
C ASN A 58 2.72 -10.84 15.99
N GLU A 59 2.01 -11.67 15.25
CA GLU A 59 0.82 -11.27 14.47
C GLU A 59 -0.35 -10.79 15.35
N ILE A 60 -0.63 -11.47 16.47
CA ILE A 60 -1.74 -11.12 17.38
C ILE A 60 -1.51 -9.73 18.01
N ALA A 61 -0.30 -9.46 18.48
CA ALA A 61 0.09 -8.15 18.99
C ALA A 61 -0.06 -7.06 17.90
N THR A 62 0.33 -7.38 16.66
CA THR A 62 0.16 -6.48 15.52
C THR A 62 -1.31 -6.14 15.27
N LEU A 63 -2.19 -7.15 15.34
CA LEU A 63 -3.64 -6.97 15.20
C LEU A 63 -4.20 -6.05 16.30
N ILE A 64 -3.82 -6.28 17.56
CA ILE A 64 -4.25 -5.46 18.71
C ILE A 64 -3.83 -4.00 18.52
N VAL A 65 -2.59 -3.77 18.09
CA VAL A 65 -2.07 -2.41 17.84
C VAL A 65 -2.77 -1.78 16.65
N LEU A 66 -3.07 -2.54 15.58
CA LEU A 66 -3.77 -2.06 14.39
C LEU A 66 -5.19 -1.61 14.74
N GLU A 67 -5.88 -2.35 15.60
CA GLU A 67 -7.19 -1.95 16.10
C GLU A 67 -7.13 -0.68 16.95
N ALA A 68 -6.14 -0.57 17.84
CA ALA A 68 -5.95 0.64 18.63
C ALA A 68 -5.62 1.86 17.75
N PHE A 69 -4.83 1.67 16.71
CA PHE A 69 -4.57 2.68 15.69
C PHE A 69 -5.87 3.10 14.98
N CYS A 70 -6.64 2.12 14.47
CA CYS A 70 -7.88 2.38 13.77
C CYS A 70 -8.89 3.13 14.64
N GLN A 71 -9.02 2.74 15.92
CA GLN A 71 -9.86 3.42 16.89
C GLN A 71 -9.39 4.85 17.16
N SER A 72 -8.08 5.09 17.27
CA SER A 72 -7.51 6.41 17.56
C SER A 72 -7.72 7.42 16.43
N TYR A 73 -7.69 6.96 15.18
CA TYR A 73 -7.81 7.81 13.98
C TYR A 73 -9.15 7.68 13.25
N GLY A 74 -10.11 6.93 13.80
CA GLY A 74 -11.44 6.77 13.22
C GLY A 74 -11.47 6.00 11.90
N VAL A 75 -10.48 5.14 11.65
CA VAL A 75 -10.42 4.24 10.48
C VAL A 75 -11.20 2.95 10.82
N PRO A 76 -11.97 2.34 9.90
CA PRO A 76 -12.11 2.65 8.46
C PRO A 76 -13.16 3.70 8.10
N LYS A 77 -13.87 4.30 9.08
CA LYS A 77 -14.88 5.33 8.79
C LYS A 77 -14.28 6.51 8.02
N SER A 78 -13.11 6.97 8.44
CA SER A 78 -12.22 7.83 7.68
C SER A 78 -11.25 6.98 6.84
N ASP A 79 -10.88 7.48 5.67
CA ASP A 79 -9.89 6.83 4.82
C ASP A 79 -8.48 7.14 5.35
N ILE A 80 -7.60 6.14 5.40
CA ILE A 80 -6.24 6.33 5.91
C ILE A 80 -5.45 7.39 5.12
N HIS A 81 -5.70 7.52 3.81
CA HIS A 81 -5.06 8.53 2.96
C HIS A 81 -5.52 9.95 3.35
N VAL A 82 -6.78 10.10 3.79
CA VAL A 82 -7.29 11.35 4.34
C VAL A 82 -6.63 11.65 5.68
N VAL A 83 -6.47 10.64 6.54
CA VAL A 83 -5.81 10.80 7.85
C VAL A 83 -4.37 11.27 7.67
N VAL A 84 -3.55 10.61 6.85
CA VAL A 84 -2.14 11.02 6.65
C VAL A 84 -2.02 12.43 6.04
N GLN A 85 -2.95 12.81 5.16
CA GLN A 85 -3.00 14.17 4.60
C GLN A 85 -3.34 15.22 5.66
N GLN A 86 -4.32 14.95 6.53
CA GLN A 86 -4.74 15.88 7.60
C GLN A 86 -3.66 16.09 8.66
N HIS A 87 -2.81 15.09 8.87
CA HIS A 87 -1.69 15.16 9.81
C HIS A 87 -0.43 15.83 9.23
N ALA A 88 -0.47 16.32 7.97
CA ALA A 88 0.62 17.04 7.31
C ALA A 88 1.98 16.35 7.43
N LEU A 89 1.98 15.02 7.31
CA LEU A 89 3.18 14.20 7.39
C LEU A 89 4.10 14.43 6.18
N ASP A 90 5.41 14.29 6.39
CA ASP A 90 6.36 14.22 5.27
C ASP A 90 6.20 12.91 4.48
N GLU A 91 6.83 12.85 3.30
CA GLU A 91 6.67 11.70 2.41
C GLU A 91 7.12 10.36 3.02
N ASN A 92 8.18 10.37 3.84
CA ASN A 92 8.68 9.15 4.49
C ASN A 92 7.71 8.68 5.56
N ALA A 93 7.17 9.60 6.36
CA ALA A 93 6.15 9.31 7.36
C ALA A 93 4.85 8.81 6.72
N VAL A 94 4.42 9.40 5.59
CA VAL A 94 3.26 8.90 4.82
C VAL A 94 3.48 7.46 4.36
N GLN A 95 4.63 7.16 3.74
CA GLN A 95 4.96 5.81 3.28
C GLN A 95 4.94 4.81 4.43
N LEU A 96 5.57 5.16 5.56
CA LEU A 96 5.62 4.34 6.76
C LEU A 96 4.22 4.04 7.31
N VAL A 97 3.38 5.07 7.47
CA VAL A 97 2.03 4.91 8.04
C VAL A 97 1.14 4.06 7.14
N LEU A 98 1.14 4.32 5.83
CA LEU A 98 0.35 3.54 4.88
C LEU A 98 0.82 2.09 4.83
N ARG A 99 2.13 1.86 4.76
CA ARG A 99 2.71 0.51 4.77
C ARG A 99 2.33 -0.24 6.04
N ALA A 100 2.51 0.38 7.21
CA ALA A 100 2.17 -0.21 8.50
C ALA A 100 0.68 -0.54 8.61
N TYR A 101 -0.20 0.35 8.14
CA TYR A 101 -1.64 0.14 8.17
C TYR A 101 -2.09 -1.06 7.33
N TYR A 102 -1.49 -1.26 6.15
CA TYR A 102 -1.85 -2.36 5.25
C TYR A 102 -1.13 -3.68 5.53
N LEU A 103 -0.24 -3.77 6.54
CA LEU A 103 0.54 -4.98 6.85
C LEU A 103 -0.31 -6.25 6.96
N LEU A 104 -1.46 -6.14 7.63
CA LEU A 104 -2.35 -7.28 7.91
C LEU A 104 -3.50 -7.39 6.90
N TRP A 105 -3.41 -6.78 5.72
CA TRP A 105 -4.48 -6.78 4.71
C TRP A 105 -5.02 -8.18 4.37
N ASN A 106 -4.13 -9.18 4.33
CA ASN A 106 -4.48 -10.56 3.98
C ASN A 106 -4.86 -11.42 5.21
N ILE A 107 -4.96 -10.84 6.40
CA ILE A 107 -5.35 -11.54 7.63
C ILE A 107 -6.83 -11.28 7.90
N SER A 108 -7.63 -12.35 7.89
CA SER A 108 -9.10 -12.28 8.03
C SER A 108 -9.55 -11.53 9.29
N ASP A 109 -8.83 -11.68 10.40
CA ASP A 109 -9.17 -11.01 11.65
C ASP A 109 -9.01 -9.48 11.57
N ALA A 110 -8.15 -8.98 10.66
CA ALA A 110 -7.93 -7.56 10.43
C ALA A 110 -8.95 -6.92 9.50
N CYS A 111 -9.85 -7.68 8.84
CA CYS A 111 -10.81 -7.14 7.86
C CYS A 111 -11.67 -5.99 8.42
N ARG A 112 -11.96 -5.99 9.73
CA ARG A 112 -12.72 -4.91 10.41
C ARG A 112 -12.01 -3.55 10.41
N CYS A 113 -10.71 -3.52 10.22
CA CYS A 113 -9.89 -2.31 10.19
C CYS A 113 -9.86 -1.64 8.81
N TYR A 114 -10.37 -2.32 7.78
CA TYR A 114 -10.32 -1.88 6.39
C TYR A 114 -11.71 -1.50 5.87
N ARG A 115 -11.74 -0.67 4.84
CA ARG A 115 -12.99 -0.28 4.17
C ARG A 115 -13.59 -1.46 3.43
N ASN A 116 -14.91 -1.52 3.42
CA ASN A 116 -15.69 -2.45 2.60
C ASN A 116 -16.98 -1.77 2.11
N ALA A 117 -17.54 -2.28 1.02
CA ALA A 117 -18.75 -1.73 0.41
C ALA A 117 -19.99 -1.78 1.32
N GLU A 118 -20.03 -2.66 2.31
CA GLU A 118 -21.19 -2.85 3.20
C GLU A 118 -21.25 -1.84 4.35
N HIS A 119 -20.10 -1.33 4.79
CA HIS A 119 -19.98 -0.55 6.03
C HIS A 119 -19.38 0.84 5.84
N THR A 120 -18.90 1.15 4.63
CA THR A 120 -18.26 2.43 4.34
C THR A 120 -18.93 3.13 3.17
N GLN A 121 -19.28 4.40 3.36
CA GLN A 121 -19.81 5.22 2.27
C GLN A 121 -18.74 5.43 1.19
N LEU A 122 -19.16 5.29 -0.06
CA LEU A 122 -18.32 5.64 -1.20
C LEU A 122 -17.96 7.14 -1.15
N PRO A 123 -16.80 7.53 -1.69
CA PRO A 123 -16.46 8.93 -1.90
C PRO A 123 -17.61 9.70 -2.56
N ALA A 124 -17.85 10.94 -2.12
CA ALA A 124 -18.92 11.79 -2.65
C ALA A 124 -18.84 11.97 -4.19
N LEU A 125 -17.63 11.86 -4.74
CA LEU A 125 -17.37 11.91 -6.18
C LEU A 125 -18.07 10.78 -6.95
N PHE A 126 -18.20 9.60 -6.34
CA PHE A 126 -18.88 8.44 -6.93
C PHE A 126 -20.38 8.39 -6.63
N ALA A 127 -20.85 9.17 -5.65
CA ALA A 127 -22.25 9.20 -5.24
C ALA A 127 -23.08 10.27 -5.95
N SER A 128 -22.46 11.14 -6.76
CA SER A 128 -23.15 12.25 -7.41
C SER A 128 -23.53 11.94 -8.85
N ASP A 129 -24.84 11.91 -9.13
CA ASP A 129 -25.38 11.75 -10.49
C ASP A 129 -25.12 12.98 -11.39
N SER A 130 -24.69 14.10 -10.81
CA SER A 130 -24.43 15.35 -11.55
C SER A 130 -22.98 15.46 -12.04
N LEU A 131 -22.13 14.48 -11.75
CA LEU A 131 -20.71 14.48 -12.11
C LEU A 131 -20.41 13.32 -13.06
N HIS A 132 -19.72 13.62 -14.16
CA HIS A 132 -19.23 12.61 -15.09
C HIS A 132 -17.74 12.42 -14.89
N LEU A 133 -17.34 11.23 -14.47
CA LEU A 133 -15.94 10.88 -14.28
C LEU A 133 -15.38 10.21 -15.52
N THR A 134 -14.14 10.59 -15.85
CA THR A 134 -13.36 10.00 -16.93
C THR A 134 -12.01 9.61 -16.36
N ALA A 135 -11.61 8.36 -16.55
CA ALA A 135 -10.26 7.91 -16.22
C ALA A 135 -9.32 8.19 -17.40
N MET A 136 -8.15 8.76 -17.09
CA MET A 136 -7.09 9.05 -18.06
C MET A 136 -5.84 8.28 -17.68
N PHE A 137 -5.19 7.67 -18.66
CA PHE A 137 -3.98 6.88 -18.47
C PHE A 137 -2.89 7.46 -19.36
N GLY A 138 -1.80 7.94 -18.75
CA GLY A 138 -0.69 8.53 -19.50
C GLY A 138 0.17 7.51 -20.26
N GLY A 139 0.97 8.00 -21.19
CA GLY A 139 1.93 7.24 -21.97
C GLY A 139 3.35 7.32 -21.41
N GLN A 140 4.33 7.10 -22.30
CA GLN A 140 5.75 7.03 -21.94
C GLN A 140 6.27 8.37 -21.43
N PRO A 141 6.66 8.51 -20.15
CA PRO A 141 7.57 9.58 -19.81
C PRO A 141 8.90 9.24 -20.50
N GLY A 142 9.60 10.22 -21.05
CA GLY A 142 10.96 10.03 -21.60
C GLY A 142 12.00 9.65 -20.53
N SER A 143 11.60 9.09 -19.40
CA SER A 143 12.41 8.73 -18.24
C SER A 143 11.94 7.41 -17.61
N SER A 144 12.82 6.77 -16.84
CA SER A 144 12.53 5.52 -16.11
C SER A 144 11.81 5.73 -14.77
N ASN A 145 11.20 6.89 -14.54
CA ASN A 145 10.57 7.24 -13.26
C ASN A 145 9.40 6.31 -12.89
N TYR A 146 8.77 5.69 -13.89
CA TYR A 146 7.70 4.71 -13.68
C TYR A 146 8.16 3.52 -12.82
N LEU A 147 9.44 3.10 -12.89
CA LEU A 147 9.94 1.98 -12.08
C LEU A 147 10.14 2.40 -10.62
N THR A 148 10.55 3.64 -10.38
CA THR A 148 10.61 4.22 -9.03
C THR A 148 9.22 4.30 -8.42
N GLU A 149 8.23 4.74 -9.19
CA GLU A 149 6.83 4.76 -8.76
C GLU A 149 6.30 3.34 -8.49
N ALA A 150 6.61 2.38 -9.36
CA ALA A 150 6.24 0.97 -9.17
C ALA A 150 6.81 0.42 -7.85
N ARG A 151 8.08 0.72 -7.56
CA ARG A 151 8.75 0.32 -6.30
C ARG A 151 8.08 0.97 -5.10
N TRP A 152 7.75 2.25 -5.20
CA TRP A 152 7.04 2.97 -4.15
C TRP A 152 5.70 2.31 -3.84
N LEU A 153 4.87 2.08 -4.87
CA LEU A 153 3.57 1.41 -4.75
C LEU A 153 3.74 0.00 -4.16
N PHE A 154 4.68 -0.78 -4.68
CA PHE A 154 4.91 -2.15 -4.24
C PHE A 154 5.48 -2.24 -2.82
N ASN A 155 6.24 -1.24 -2.36
CA ASN A 155 6.73 -1.15 -0.99
C ASN A 155 5.59 -0.80 -0.02
N VAL A 156 4.78 0.21 -0.35
CA VAL A 156 3.70 0.69 0.53
C VAL A 156 2.53 -0.29 0.57
N TYR A 157 2.07 -0.76 -0.58
CA TYR A 157 0.86 -1.59 -0.71
C TYR A 157 1.18 -3.06 -0.98
N ARG A 158 2.35 -3.54 -0.54
CA ARG A 158 2.80 -4.92 -0.80
C ARG A 158 1.70 -5.96 -0.56
N PRO A 159 1.00 -5.98 0.59
CA PRO A 159 -0.03 -6.99 0.84
C PRO A 159 -1.20 -6.93 -0.15
N LEU A 160 -1.50 -5.75 -0.70
CA LEU A 160 -2.54 -5.56 -1.71
C LEU A 160 -2.06 -5.93 -3.12
N LEU A 161 -0.76 -5.83 -3.40
CA LEU A 161 -0.20 -5.92 -4.74
C LEU A 161 0.59 -7.21 -5.03
N SER A 162 1.07 -7.92 -4.00
CA SER A 162 1.93 -9.11 -4.15
C SER A 162 1.41 -10.11 -5.17
N ASP A 163 0.18 -10.57 -5.02
CA ASP A 163 -0.41 -11.56 -5.93
C ASP A 163 -0.49 -11.01 -7.35
N TYR A 164 -0.98 -9.78 -7.49
CA TYR A 164 -1.18 -9.13 -8.77
C TYR A 164 0.13 -8.97 -9.55
N VAL A 165 1.14 -8.38 -8.89
CA VAL A 165 2.47 -8.13 -9.47
C VAL A 165 3.17 -9.44 -9.78
N THR A 166 3.07 -10.46 -8.92
CA THR A 166 3.69 -11.77 -9.16
C THR A 166 3.14 -12.43 -10.41
N HIS A 167 1.80 -12.46 -10.56
CA HIS A 167 1.17 -13.06 -11.74
C HIS A 167 1.53 -12.31 -13.03
N LEU A 168 1.45 -10.97 -13.03
CA LEU A 168 1.77 -10.19 -14.22
C LEU A 168 3.25 -10.18 -14.57
N ALA A 169 4.14 -10.13 -13.59
CA ALA A 169 5.58 -10.22 -13.84
C ALA A 169 5.93 -11.58 -14.47
N ALA A 170 5.40 -12.68 -13.93
CA ALA A 170 5.60 -14.01 -14.49
C ALA A 170 5.04 -14.12 -15.93
N PHE A 171 3.86 -13.54 -16.18
CA PHE A 171 3.28 -13.48 -17.51
C PHE A 171 4.19 -12.71 -18.48
N LEU A 172 4.57 -11.47 -18.14
CA LEU A 172 5.44 -10.62 -18.96
C LEU A 172 6.79 -11.28 -19.24
N GLU A 173 7.40 -11.87 -18.23
CA GLU A 173 8.66 -12.60 -18.36
C GLU A 173 8.49 -13.78 -19.35
N SER A 174 7.41 -14.57 -19.20
CA SER A 174 7.13 -15.68 -20.12
C SER A 174 6.97 -15.23 -21.57
N GLN A 175 6.27 -14.10 -21.81
CA GLN A 175 6.09 -13.56 -23.15
C GLN A 175 7.39 -13.02 -23.73
N SER A 176 8.24 -12.41 -22.89
CA SER A 176 9.54 -11.85 -23.32
C SER A 176 10.51 -12.91 -23.87
N ARG A 177 10.33 -14.19 -23.50
CA ARG A 177 11.15 -15.33 -23.95
C ARG A 177 10.79 -15.83 -25.35
N ASP A 178 9.76 -15.27 -26.00
CA ASP A 178 9.47 -15.58 -27.40
C ASP A 178 10.67 -15.20 -28.28
N ILE A 179 11.14 -16.14 -29.09
CA ILE A 179 12.30 -15.97 -29.97
C ILE A 179 12.15 -14.77 -30.92
N ARG A 180 10.90 -14.44 -31.31
CA ARG A 180 10.59 -13.29 -32.17
C ARG A 180 10.83 -11.95 -31.47
N LEU A 181 10.80 -11.95 -30.14
CA LEU A 181 10.97 -10.76 -29.29
C LEU A 181 12.37 -10.67 -28.68
N ALA A 182 13.22 -11.70 -28.85
CA ALA A 182 14.60 -11.71 -28.36
C ALA A 182 15.44 -10.47 -28.74
N PRO A 183 15.29 -9.86 -29.94
CA PRO A 183 16.02 -8.63 -30.27
C PRO A 183 15.62 -7.42 -29.39
N ALA A 184 14.37 -7.40 -28.92
CA ALA A 184 13.83 -6.34 -28.08
C ALA A 184 14.15 -6.55 -26.59
N TYR A 185 14.16 -7.80 -26.11
CA TYR A 185 14.35 -8.13 -24.69
C TYR A 185 15.74 -8.67 -24.34
N LYS A 186 16.79 -7.97 -24.78
CA LYS A 186 18.20 -8.41 -24.58
C LYS A 186 18.60 -8.61 -23.12
N LYS A 187 17.91 -7.96 -22.17
CA LYS A 187 18.16 -8.06 -20.73
C LYS A 187 16.99 -8.72 -19.98
N GLY A 188 16.09 -9.38 -20.71
CA GLY A 188 14.89 -9.99 -20.16
C GLY A 188 13.87 -8.99 -19.62
N LEU A 189 12.90 -9.50 -18.87
CA LEU A 189 11.80 -8.73 -18.29
C LEU A 189 11.44 -9.26 -16.89
N ASP A 190 12.43 -9.40 -16.01
CA ASP A 190 12.22 -9.85 -14.62
C ASP A 190 11.81 -8.67 -13.72
N VAL A 191 10.55 -8.24 -13.89
CA VAL A 191 10.01 -7.07 -13.22
C VAL A 191 9.99 -7.26 -11.70
N LEU A 192 9.67 -8.46 -11.23
CA LEU A 192 9.57 -8.72 -9.80
C LEU A 192 10.93 -8.58 -9.12
N GLN A 193 12.00 -9.08 -9.76
CA GLN A 193 13.36 -8.85 -9.27
C GLN A 193 13.69 -7.35 -9.27
N TRP A 194 13.38 -6.62 -10.35
CA TRP A 194 13.66 -5.18 -10.42
C TRP A 194 12.92 -4.35 -9.37
N LEU A 195 11.72 -4.78 -8.96
CA LEU A 195 10.93 -4.13 -7.91
C LEU A 195 11.43 -4.44 -6.50
N THR A 196 12.04 -5.60 -6.29
CA THR A 196 12.50 -6.06 -4.97
C THR A 196 13.98 -5.77 -4.71
N GLN A 197 14.79 -5.77 -5.75
CA GLN A 197 16.23 -5.54 -5.75
C GLN A 197 16.54 -4.40 -6.72
N ALA A 198 16.73 -3.18 -6.19
CA ALA A 198 16.82 -1.99 -7.03
C ALA A 198 18.02 -2.03 -7.99
N GLU A 199 19.12 -2.63 -7.52
CA GLU A 199 20.40 -2.86 -8.19
C GLU A 199 20.33 -3.89 -9.32
N SER A 200 19.29 -4.73 -9.36
CA SER A 200 19.09 -5.71 -10.44
C SER A 200 18.49 -5.09 -11.70
N ALA A 201 17.96 -3.86 -11.59
CA ALA A 201 17.33 -3.21 -12.73
C ALA A 201 18.36 -2.86 -13.82
N PRO A 202 18.02 -3.07 -15.10
CA PRO A 202 18.84 -2.66 -16.23
C PRO A 202 19.10 -1.14 -16.25
N ASP A 203 20.07 -0.72 -17.07
CA ASP A 203 20.28 0.71 -17.33
C ASP A 203 19.07 1.40 -17.95
N SER A 204 19.07 2.73 -17.79
CA SER A 204 18.02 3.62 -18.26
C SER A 204 17.72 3.46 -19.75
N GLU A 205 18.74 3.26 -20.60
CA GLU A 205 18.56 3.09 -22.06
C GLU A 205 17.65 1.90 -22.38
N TYR A 206 17.84 0.78 -21.68
CA TYR A 206 16.97 -0.38 -21.84
C TYR A 206 15.57 -0.13 -21.29
N LEU A 207 15.47 0.48 -20.11
CA LEU A 207 14.20 0.76 -19.44
C LEU A 207 13.32 1.72 -20.25
N VAL A 208 13.89 2.76 -20.89
CA VAL A 208 13.11 3.70 -21.72
C VAL A 208 12.78 3.17 -23.10
N SER A 209 13.29 2.00 -23.50
CA SER A 209 12.92 1.41 -24.79
C SER A 209 11.43 1.08 -24.83
N ALA A 210 10.75 1.38 -25.93
CA ALA A 210 9.30 1.17 -26.06
C ALA A 210 8.84 -0.28 -25.74
N PRO A 211 9.56 -1.35 -26.15
CA PRO A 211 9.16 -2.73 -25.83
C PRO A 211 9.17 -3.05 -24.32
N VAL A 212 9.97 -2.32 -23.54
CA VAL A 212 10.13 -2.54 -22.09
C VAL A 212 9.25 -1.56 -21.31
N SER A 213 9.34 -0.26 -21.61
CA SER A 213 8.59 0.78 -20.89
C SER A 213 7.08 0.64 -21.05
N MET A 214 6.55 0.38 -22.26
CA MET A 214 5.11 0.29 -22.50
C MET A 214 4.40 -0.73 -21.60
N PRO A 215 4.81 -2.02 -21.56
CA PRO A 215 4.15 -2.99 -20.69
C PRO A 215 4.34 -2.68 -19.19
N LEU A 216 5.47 -2.08 -18.80
CA LEU A 216 5.73 -1.70 -17.41
C LEU A 216 4.89 -0.51 -16.96
N ILE A 217 4.68 0.48 -17.82
CA ILE A 217 3.76 1.59 -17.53
C ILE A 217 2.34 1.05 -17.37
N GLY A 218 1.91 0.15 -18.24
CA GLY A 218 0.63 -0.55 -18.10
C GLY A 218 0.54 -1.30 -16.76
N LEU A 219 1.60 -1.99 -16.34
CA LEU A 219 1.67 -2.64 -15.03
C LEU A 219 1.49 -1.62 -13.89
N VAL A 220 2.20 -0.50 -13.92
CA VAL A 220 2.11 0.55 -12.88
C VAL A 220 0.72 1.15 -12.79
N GLN A 221 0.11 1.47 -13.93
CA GLN A 221 -1.27 1.97 -13.99
C GLN A 221 -2.25 0.97 -13.37
N LEU A 222 -2.09 -0.31 -13.69
CA LEU A 222 -2.94 -1.33 -13.11
C LEU A 222 -2.65 -1.58 -11.62
N MET A 223 -1.41 -1.39 -11.16
CA MET A 223 -1.10 -1.39 -9.72
C MET A 223 -1.84 -0.26 -9.00
N GLN A 224 -1.86 0.96 -9.56
CA GLN A 224 -2.62 2.08 -8.99
C GLN A 224 -4.12 1.78 -8.95
N ILE A 225 -4.69 1.24 -10.04
CA ILE A 225 -6.10 0.83 -10.07
C ILE A 225 -6.36 -0.27 -9.03
N THR A 226 -5.44 -1.22 -8.89
CA THR A 226 -5.54 -2.32 -7.92
C THR A 226 -5.58 -1.80 -6.50
N VAL A 227 -4.70 -0.86 -6.15
CA VAL A 227 -4.75 -0.17 -4.85
C VAL A 227 -6.08 0.55 -4.69
N LEU A 228 -6.49 1.36 -5.68
CA LEU A 228 -7.71 2.16 -5.61
C LEU A 228 -8.96 1.32 -5.35
N HIS A 229 -9.22 0.28 -6.15
CA HIS A 229 -10.44 -0.51 -5.96
C HIS A 229 -10.42 -1.29 -4.65
N LYS A 230 -9.26 -1.81 -4.22
CA LYS A 230 -9.11 -2.53 -2.96
C LYS A 230 -9.34 -1.62 -1.76
N THR A 231 -8.73 -0.44 -1.73
CA THR A 231 -8.86 0.50 -0.61
C THR A 231 -10.25 1.14 -0.52
N LEU A 232 -10.97 1.23 -1.63
CA LEU A 232 -12.39 1.59 -1.66
C LEU A 232 -13.33 0.45 -1.26
N GLY A 233 -12.84 -0.79 -1.21
CA GLY A 233 -13.64 -1.97 -0.91
C GLY A 233 -14.65 -2.31 -2.02
N VAL A 234 -14.35 -1.99 -3.28
CA VAL A 234 -15.21 -2.25 -4.44
C VAL A 234 -14.55 -3.22 -5.43
N SER A 235 -15.37 -3.90 -6.24
CA SER A 235 -14.85 -4.73 -7.32
C SER A 235 -14.27 -3.86 -8.45
N PRO A 236 -13.33 -4.36 -9.26
CA PRO A 236 -12.85 -3.64 -10.45
C PRO A 236 -13.99 -3.27 -11.42
N GLY A 237 -15.00 -4.13 -11.55
CA GLY A 237 -16.17 -3.88 -12.40
C GLY A 237 -17.05 -2.76 -11.85
N ASP A 238 -17.25 -2.71 -10.52
CA ASP A 238 -17.98 -1.62 -9.89
C ASP A 238 -17.20 -0.31 -9.99
N LEU A 239 -15.89 -0.33 -9.76
CA LEU A 239 -15.05 0.86 -9.97
C LEU A 239 -15.21 1.40 -11.40
N ALA A 240 -15.12 0.52 -12.41
CA ALA A 240 -15.27 0.93 -13.81
C ALA A 240 -16.63 1.56 -14.13
N ARG A 241 -17.72 1.11 -13.48
CA ARG A 241 -19.08 1.68 -13.68
C ARG A 241 -19.19 3.14 -13.23
N HIS A 242 -18.36 3.58 -12.29
CA HIS A 242 -18.34 4.98 -11.85
C HIS A 242 -17.70 5.92 -12.88
N PHE A 243 -16.95 5.38 -13.84
CA PHE A 243 -16.35 6.16 -14.92
C PHE A 243 -17.23 6.07 -16.18
N SER A 244 -17.97 7.15 -16.44
CA SER A 244 -18.93 7.26 -17.55
C SER A 244 -18.28 7.49 -18.93
N GLY A 245 -16.95 7.65 -18.99
CA GLY A 245 -16.24 7.81 -20.25
C GLY A 245 -16.28 6.54 -21.11
N LYS A 246 -16.87 6.61 -22.31
CA LYS A 246 -16.84 5.52 -23.32
C LYS A 246 -15.42 5.16 -23.79
N TYR A 247 -14.41 5.96 -23.42
CA TYR A 247 -13.02 5.80 -23.80
C TYR A 247 -12.14 6.07 -22.58
N ALA A 248 -11.29 5.12 -22.22
CA ALA A 248 -10.05 5.43 -21.51
C ALA A 248 -9.18 6.22 -22.50
N LEU A 249 -8.89 7.49 -22.19
CA LEU A 249 -7.97 8.29 -23.01
C LEU A 249 -6.55 7.88 -22.63
N PHE A 250 -5.88 7.21 -23.56
CA PHE A 250 -4.43 7.06 -23.55
C PHE A 250 -3.84 8.36 -24.10
N VAL A 251 -3.07 9.08 -23.27
CA VAL A 251 -2.39 10.33 -23.66
C VAL A 251 -0.91 10.08 -23.86
#